data_AF-A0A1V5WYN5-F1
#
_entry.id   AF-A0A1V5WYN5-F1
#
_cell.length_a   1.000
_cell.length_b   1.000
_cell.length_c   1.000
_cell.angle_alpha   90.00
_cell.angle_beta   90.00
_cell.angle_gamma   90.00
#
_symmetry.space_group_name_H-M   'P 1'
#
loop_
_entity.id
_entity.type
_entity.pdbx_description
1 polymer ?
#
loop_
_entity_poly.entity_id
_entity_poly.type
_entity_poly.pdbx_seq_one_letter_code
_entity_poly.pdbx_strand_id
1 'polypeptide(L)'
;MPGLAPPAARQARRGQRGAWGEAEAVLKAEPEAQAEREARAAAQRIAGLSPQALRLNKRALRQFVMPALSAASDRAPHYAYAPSAEHREGLAAFNEKRKPRF
;
A
#
# COMPACT_ATOMS: atom_id res chain seq x y z
N MET A 1 49.06 0.00 -11.12
CA MET A 1 47.63 0.40 -11.14
C MET A 1 46.81 -0.81 -11.53
N PRO A 2 45.60 -1.07 -10.98
CA PRO A 2 44.76 -0.25 -10.07
C PRO A 2 44.44 -0.99 -8.74
N GLY A 3 44.14 -0.37 -7.60
CA GLY A 3 43.31 0.80 -7.38
C GLY A 3 41.84 0.38 -7.20
N LEU A 4 41.50 -0.36 -6.12
CA LEU A 4 40.10 -0.67 -5.80
C LEU A 4 39.35 0.65 -5.52
N ALA A 5 38.51 1.07 -6.45
CA ALA A 5 37.58 2.17 -6.23
C ALA A 5 36.58 1.76 -5.13
N PRO A 6 36.25 2.66 -4.17
CA PRO A 6 35.19 2.39 -3.22
C PRO A 6 33.85 2.23 -3.94
N PRO A 7 32.91 1.42 -3.41
CA PRO A 7 31.62 1.19 -4.05
C PRO A 7 30.91 2.54 -4.20
N ALA A 8 30.65 2.91 -5.46
CA ALA A 8 29.92 4.12 -5.81
C ALA A 8 28.64 4.19 -4.97
N ALA A 9 28.55 5.29 -4.20
CA ALA A 9 27.37 5.65 -3.46
C ALA A 9 26.13 5.45 -4.33
N ARG A 10 25.09 4.88 -3.72
CA ARG A 10 23.79 4.56 -4.33
C ARG A 10 23.00 5.85 -4.61
N GLN A 11 23.64 6.81 -5.27
CA GLN A 11 23.21 8.19 -5.49
C GLN A 11 22.92 8.40 -6.97
N ALA A 12 22.13 7.50 -7.57
CA ALA A 12 21.70 7.64 -8.96
C ALA A 12 20.43 6.82 -9.24
N ARG A 13 19.30 7.21 -8.62
CA ARG A 13 17.95 6.88 -9.11
C ARG A 13 16.96 8.04 -8.93
N ARG A 14 17.42 9.29 -9.11
CA ARG A 14 16.53 10.47 -9.13
C ARG A 14 16.18 10.92 -10.57
N GLY A 15 16.86 10.38 -11.59
CA GLY A 15 16.88 10.94 -12.95
C GLY A 15 16.30 10.08 -14.09
N GLN A 16 15.73 8.91 -13.82
CA GLN A 16 14.99 8.17 -14.85
C GLN A 16 13.54 7.98 -14.40
N ARG A 17 12.80 9.08 -14.40
CA ARG A 17 11.34 9.07 -14.29
C ARG A 17 10.81 8.78 -15.70
N GLY A 18 10.70 7.49 -16.02
CA GLY A 18 9.88 7.05 -17.14
C GLY A 18 8.46 7.58 -16.93
N ALA A 19 7.80 7.97 -18.02
CA ALA A 19 6.52 8.66 -18.05
C ALA A 19 5.46 8.05 -17.12
N TRP A 20 5.32 8.62 -15.92
CA TRP A 20 4.17 8.47 -15.04
C TRP A 20 3.44 9.81 -15.02
N GLY A 21 2.82 10.16 -16.15
CA GLY A 21 2.23 11.48 -16.41
C GLY A 21 1.05 11.88 -15.51
N GLU A 22 0.63 11.04 -14.57
CA GLU A 22 -0.49 11.34 -13.65
C GLU A 22 -0.22 10.91 -12.20
N ALA A 23 0.69 9.95 -11.97
CA ALA A 23 1.00 9.47 -10.61
C ALA A 23 1.94 10.41 -9.83
N GLU A 24 2.66 11.31 -10.52
CA GLU A 24 3.58 12.25 -9.88
C GLU A 24 2.85 13.35 -9.07
N ALA A 25 1.52 13.49 -9.24
CA ALA A 25 0.69 14.34 -8.42
C ALA A 25 0.45 13.79 -6.99
N VAL A 26 0.72 12.50 -6.73
CA VAL A 26 0.36 11.86 -5.45
C VAL A 26 1.44 12.00 -4.37
N LEU A 27 2.70 12.23 -4.76
CA LEU A 27 3.79 12.49 -3.82
C LEU A 27 4.60 13.68 -4.33
N LYS A 28 4.19 14.88 -3.94
CA LYS A 28 5.00 16.09 -4.12
C LYS A 28 6.41 15.81 -3.58
N ALA A 29 7.42 16.36 -4.24
CA ALA A 29 8.79 16.34 -3.74
C ALA A 29 8.88 17.25 -2.51
N GLU A 30 8.46 16.72 -1.37
CA GLU A 30 8.53 17.40 -0.09
C GLU A 30 9.96 17.39 0.46
N PRO A 31 10.32 18.37 1.32
CA PRO A 31 11.56 18.30 2.10
C PRO A 31 11.66 16.95 2.83
N GLU A 32 12.87 16.40 2.99
CA GLU A 32 13.07 15.06 3.56
C GLU A 32 12.35 14.85 4.90
N ALA A 33 12.40 15.85 5.78
CA ALA A 33 11.70 15.82 7.06
C ALA A 33 10.17 15.83 6.92
N GLN A 34 9.62 16.48 5.89
CA GLN A 34 8.18 16.45 5.61
C GLN A 34 7.75 15.11 5.01
N ALA A 35 8.53 14.57 4.07
CA ALA A 35 8.30 13.23 3.53
C ALA A 35 8.33 12.15 4.62
N GLU A 36 9.26 12.24 5.57
CA GLU A 36 9.31 11.32 6.72
C GLU A 36 8.07 11.44 7.61
N ARG A 37 7.65 12.67 7.95
CA ARG A 37 6.43 12.91 8.75
C ARG A 37 5.19 12.34 8.07
N GLU A 38 5.04 12.57 6.77
CA GLU A 38 3.91 12.07 6.01
C GLU A 38 3.91 10.55 5.89
N ALA A 39 5.06 9.94 5.63
CA ALA A 39 5.22 8.49 5.59
C ALA A 39 4.85 7.84 6.93
N ARG A 40 5.33 8.41 8.05
CA ARG A 40 4.98 7.96 9.40
C ARG A 40 3.49 8.11 9.67
N ALA A 41 2.88 9.24 9.33
CA ALA A 41 1.45 9.46 9.50
C ALA A 41 0.60 8.49 8.67
N ALA A 42 1.02 8.20 7.43
CA ALA A 42 0.37 7.21 6.57
C ALA A 42 0.49 5.79 7.15
N ALA A 43 1.68 5.40 7.62
CA ALA A 43 1.90 4.11 8.26
C ALA A 43 1.00 3.93 9.49
N GLN A 44 0.86 4.97 10.32
CA GLN A 44 -0.03 4.95 11.49
C GLN A 44 -1.51 4.79 11.10
N ARG A 45 -1.98 5.48 10.05
CA ARG A 45 -3.36 5.29 9.55
C ARG A 45 -3.59 3.87 9.06
N ILE A 46 -2.64 3.31 8.31
CA ILE A 46 -2.73 1.94 7.79
C ILE A 46 -2.71 0.92 8.93
N ALA A 47 -1.89 1.14 9.96
CA ALA A 47 -1.79 0.25 11.12
C ALA A 47 -3.11 0.17 11.94
N GLY A 48 -4.01 1.15 11.80
CA GLY A 48 -5.33 1.12 12.44
C GLY A 48 -6.42 0.38 11.66
N LEU A 49 -6.10 -0.21 10.50
CA LEU A 49 -7.05 -0.95 9.66
C LEU A 49 -6.96 -2.46 9.90
N SER A 50 -8.01 -3.20 9.53
CA SER A 50 -8.05 -4.68 9.58
C SER A 50 -6.85 -5.28 8.81
N PRO A 51 -5.93 -6.00 9.49
CA PRO A 51 -4.79 -6.63 8.83
C PRO A 51 -5.19 -7.64 7.75
N GLN A 52 -6.28 -8.40 7.98
CA GLN A 52 -6.75 -9.37 7.01
C GLN A 52 -7.31 -8.71 5.75
N ALA A 53 -8.20 -7.72 5.91
CA ALA A 53 -8.79 -7.01 4.77
C ALA A 53 -7.71 -6.28 3.96
N LEU A 54 -6.72 -5.65 4.62
CA LEU A 54 -5.58 -5.03 3.96
C LEU A 54 -4.82 -5.99 3.04
N ARG A 55 -4.49 -7.19 3.53
CA ARG A 55 -3.75 -8.19 2.76
C ARG A 55 -4.55 -8.69 1.55
N LEU A 56 -5.83 -8.98 1.75
CA LEU A 56 -6.72 -9.46 0.69
C LEU A 56 -6.92 -8.39 -0.39
N ASN A 57 -7.16 -7.14 0.00
CA ASN A 57 -7.29 -6.02 -0.95
C ASN A 57 -5.99 -5.76 -1.72
N LYS A 58 -4.83 -5.82 -1.05
CA LYS A 58 -3.54 -5.68 -1.73
C LYS A 58 -3.29 -6.80 -2.75
N ARG A 59 -3.69 -8.04 -2.43
CA ARG A 59 -3.63 -9.17 -3.37
C ARG A 59 -4.57 -8.94 -4.55
N ALA A 60 -5.79 -8.48 -4.31
CA ALA A 60 -6.77 -8.18 -5.36
C ALA A 60 -6.26 -7.11 -6.33
N LEU A 61 -5.77 -5.98 -5.82
CA LEU A 61 -5.22 -4.90 -6.63
C LEU A 61 -4.02 -5.35 -7.49
N ARG A 62 -3.15 -6.20 -6.94
CA ARG A 62 -2.03 -6.81 -7.70
C ARG A 62 -2.49 -7.77 -8.79
N GLN A 63 -3.66 -8.37 -8.63
CA GLN A 63 -4.24 -9.26 -9.62
C GLN A 63 -4.94 -8.47 -10.74
N PHE A 64 -5.52 -7.30 -10.45
CA PHE A 64 -6.13 -6.43 -11.47
C PHE A 64 -5.16 -5.76 -12.43
N VAL A 65 -3.89 -5.58 -12.04
CA VAL A 65 -2.85 -5.07 -12.96
C VAL A 65 -2.33 -6.15 -13.92
N MET A 66 -2.79 -7.40 -13.78
CA MET A 66 -2.48 -8.50 -14.69
C MET A 66 -3.64 -8.68 -15.69
N PRO A 67 -3.42 -8.66 -17.02
CA PRO A 67 -4.48 -8.64 -18.03
C PRO A 67 -5.47 -9.81 -18.03
N ALA A 68 -5.21 -10.88 -17.27
CA ALA A 68 -5.82 -12.20 -17.48
C ALA A 68 -6.89 -12.62 -16.44
N LEU A 69 -7.25 -11.79 -15.46
CA LEU A 69 -8.15 -12.20 -14.37
C LEU A 69 -9.46 -11.42 -14.41
N SER A 70 -10.41 -11.88 -15.23
CA SER A 70 -11.77 -11.33 -15.34
C SER A 70 -12.89 -12.36 -15.15
N ALA A 71 -12.56 -13.62 -14.82
CA ALA A 71 -13.61 -14.59 -14.49
C ALA A 71 -14.17 -14.35 -13.08
N ALA A 72 -15.44 -14.70 -12.85
CA ALA A 72 -16.06 -14.57 -11.53
C ALA A 72 -15.35 -15.42 -10.45
N SER A 73 -14.81 -16.59 -10.84
CA SER A 73 -13.98 -17.46 -9.99
C SER A 73 -12.72 -16.77 -9.49
N ASP A 74 -12.14 -15.88 -10.29
CA ASP A 74 -10.92 -15.16 -9.94
C ASP A 74 -11.19 -14.08 -8.89
N ARG A 75 -12.43 -13.56 -8.86
CA ARG A 75 -12.86 -12.49 -7.95
C ARG A 75 -13.33 -13.02 -6.60
N ALA A 76 -13.87 -14.24 -6.53
CA ALA A 76 -14.44 -14.80 -5.29
C ALA A 76 -13.47 -14.76 -4.09
N PRO A 77 -12.16 -15.07 -4.23
CA PRO A 77 -11.21 -14.96 -3.13
C PRO A 77 -11.02 -13.55 -2.56
N HIS A 78 -11.37 -12.48 -3.30
CA HIS A 78 -11.25 -11.11 -2.80
C HIS A 78 -12.22 -10.80 -1.67
N TYR A 79 -13.34 -11.52 -1.60
CA TYR A 79 -14.37 -11.34 -0.57
C TYR A 79 -14.23 -12.30 0.61
N ALA A 80 -13.14 -13.07 0.68
CA ALA A 80 -12.89 -14.03 1.76
C ALA A 80 -12.77 -13.38 3.16
N TYR A 81 -12.70 -12.05 3.26
CA TYR A 81 -12.75 -11.33 4.53
C TYR A 81 -14.16 -11.31 5.15
N ALA A 82 -15.24 -11.43 4.35
CA ALA A 82 -16.61 -11.20 4.83
C ALA A 82 -17.04 -12.06 6.03
N PRO A 83 -16.70 -13.37 6.14
CA PRO A 83 -17.07 -14.15 7.31
C PRO A 83 -16.13 -13.98 8.52
N SER A 84 -15.13 -13.10 8.46
CA SER A 84 -14.09 -13.02 9.50
C SER A 84 -14.52 -12.28 10.76
N ALA A 85 -13.82 -12.55 11.86
CA ALA A 85 -14.00 -11.82 13.11
C ALA A 85 -13.66 -10.33 12.95
N GLU A 86 -12.60 -10.01 12.19
CA GLU A 86 -12.24 -8.63 11.88
C GLU A 86 -13.36 -7.91 11.10
N HIS A 87 -14.03 -8.59 10.16
CA HIS A 87 -15.15 -7.97 9.45
C HIS A 87 -16.35 -7.71 10.37
N ARG A 88 -16.71 -8.67 11.23
CA ARG A 88 -17.77 -8.49 12.23
C ARG A 88 -17.47 -7.34 13.18
N GLU A 89 -16.24 -7.23 13.65
CA GLU A 89 -15.79 -6.12 14.49
C GLU A 89 -15.89 -4.77 13.76
N GLY A 90 -15.49 -4.72 12.49
CA GLY A 90 -15.64 -3.51 11.67
C GLY A 90 -17.09 -3.06 11.56
N LEU A 91 -18.01 -4.00 11.32
CA LEU A 91 -19.45 -3.72 11.27
C LEU A 91 -20.02 -3.29 12.62
N ALA A 92 -19.66 -3.98 13.70
CA ALA A 92 -20.09 -3.64 15.06
C ALA A 92 -19.61 -2.24 15.46
N ALA A 93 -18.32 -1.96 15.27
CA ALA A 93 -17.73 -0.66 15.57
C ALA A 93 -18.37 0.48 14.77
N PHE A 94 -18.66 0.25 13.49
CA PHE A 94 -19.37 1.22 12.65
C PHE A 94 -20.78 1.50 13.17
N ASN A 95 -21.57 0.46 13.46
CA ASN A 95 -22.93 0.60 13.97
C ASN A 95 -22.97 1.30 15.34
N GLU A 96 -21.99 1.01 16.19
CA GLU A 96 -21.82 1.61 17.53
C GLU A 96 -21.12 2.97 17.50
N LYS A 97 -20.70 3.46 16.32
CA LYS A 97 -19.95 4.73 16.15
C LYS A 97 -18.68 4.82 17.01
N ARG A 98 -17.99 3.70 17.20
CA ARG A 98 -16.73 3.60 17.94
C ARG A 98 -15.58 3.25 17.01
N LYS A 99 -14.35 3.40 17.52
CA LYS A 99 -13.18 2.88 16.81
C LYS A 99 -13.16 1.34 16.85
N PRO A 100 -12.87 0.67 15.72
CA PRO A 100 -12.72 -0.77 15.70
C PRO A 100 -11.41 -1.21 16.36
N ARG A 101 -11.38 -2.47 16.83
CA ARG A 101 -10.24 -3.12 17.47
C ARG A 101 -9.83 -4.34 16.65
N PHE A 102 -8.82 -4.18 15.80
CA PHE A 102 -8.29 -5.23 14.93
C PHE A 102 -6.98 -5.82 15.44
#